data_AF-A0A9C9KUX3-F1
#
_entry.id   AF-A0A9C9KUX3-F1
#
_cell.length_a   1.000
_cell.length_b   1.000
_cell.length_c   1.000
_cell.angle_alpha   90.00
_cell.angle_beta   90.00
_cell.angle_gamma   90.00
#
_symmetry.space_group_name_H-M   'P 1'
#
loop_
_entity.id
_entity.type
_entity.pdbx_description
1 polymer ?
#
loop_
_entity_poly.entity_id
_entity_poly.type
_entity_poly.pdbx_seq_one_letter_code
_entity_poly.pdbx_strand_id
1 'polypeptide(L)'
;MGLFTRLYDITLRWSRHPDAARYLGALSFAESSFFPVPPDVMLMPMSLAKPERAMRFATITTLASVAGGMAGYAIGYFGLDLIAPLIQEGGRWASAYSKASHWFQAWGFWAILIAG
;
A
#
# COMPACT_ATOMS: atom_id res chain seq x y z
N MET A 1 -0.17 27.68 11.13
CA MET A 1 -0.45 26.53 10.26
C MET A 1 0.77 26.21 9.38
N GLY A 2 1.84 25.63 9.95
CA GLY A 2 3.10 25.41 9.21
C GLY A 2 3.37 23.96 8.79
N LEU A 3 2.76 22.98 9.48
CA LEU A 3 3.01 21.55 9.24
C LEU A 3 2.49 21.10 7.87
N PHE A 4 1.26 21.50 7.53
CA PHE A 4 0.62 21.17 6.25
C PHE A 4 1.33 21.80 5.05
N THR A 5 1.79 23.05 5.18
CA THR A 5 2.55 23.73 4.13
C THR A 5 3.88 23.03 3.85
N ARG A 6 4.57 22.57 4.92
CA ARG A 6 5.85 21.87 4.78
C ARG A 6 5.70 20.52 4.08
N LEU A 7 4.64 19.78 4.41
CA LEU A 7 4.29 18.54 3.72
C LEU A 7 3.96 18.83 2.25
N TYR A 8 3.10 19.81 1.98
CA TYR A 8 2.75 20.24 0.62
C TYR A 8 3.99 20.60 -0.23
N ASP A 9 4.93 21.38 0.33
CA ASP A 9 6.16 21.77 -0.37
C ASP A 9 7.10 20.59 -0.64
N ILE A 10 7.12 19.58 0.23
CA ILE A 10 7.85 18.34 0.00
C ILE A 10 7.21 17.57 -1.15
N THR A 11 5.89 17.41 -1.12
CA THR A 11 5.12 16.73 -2.16
C THR A 11 5.31 17.39 -3.52
N LEU A 12 5.25 18.73 -3.56
CA LEU A 12 5.44 19.51 -4.78
C LEU A 12 6.88 19.38 -5.32
N ARG A 13 7.89 19.33 -4.43
CA ARG A 13 9.29 19.08 -4.82
C ARG A 13 9.50 17.69 -5.40
N TRP A 14 8.96 16.67 -4.76
CA TRP A 14 9.07 15.28 -5.23
C TRP A 14 8.34 15.06 -6.56
N SER A 15 7.18 15.69 -6.74
CA SER A 15 6.40 15.64 -7.97
C SER A 15 7.09 16.34 -9.15
N ARG A 16 7.94 17.33 -8.87
CA ARG A 16 8.69 18.09 -9.88
C ARG A 16 10.07 17.50 -10.18
N HIS A 17 10.50 16.48 -9.44
CA HIS A 17 11.79 15.84 -9.64
C HIS A 17 11.86 15.14 -11.02
N PRO A 18 13.00 15.16 -11.73
CA PRO A 18 13.15 14.45 -13.01
C PRO A 18 12.81 12.96 -12.94
N ASP A 19 13.07 12.32 -11.80
CA ASP A 19 12.72 10.92 -11.50
C ASP A 19 11.37 10.73 -10.79
N ALA A 20 10.47 11.72 -10.78
CA ALA A 20 9.21 11.66 -10.03
C ALA A 20 8.36 10.40 -10.32
N ALA A 21 8.40 9.88 -11.55
CA ALA A 21 7.71 8.65 -11.92
C ALA A 21 8.26 7.40 -11.22
N ARG A 22 9.57 7.36 -10.91
CA ARG A 22 10.20 6.27 -10.17
C ARG A 22 9.83 6.34 -8.69
N TYR A 23 9.82 7.55 -8.12
CA TYR A 23 9.36 7.75 -6.75
C TYR A 23 7.89 7.37 -6.57
N LEU A 24 7.03 7.72 -7.53
CA LEU A 24 5.63 7.31 -7.55
C LEU A 24 5.48 5.78 -7.55
N GLY A 25 6.25 5.08 -8.40
CA GLY A 25 6.25 3.63 -8.43
C GLY A 25 6.76 3.00 -7.13
N ALA A 26 7.85 3.52 -6.56
CA ALA A 26 8.38 3.04 -5.29
C ALA A 26 7.41 3.27 -4.12
N LEU A 27 6.76 4.44 -4.07
CA LEU A 27 5.76 4.77 -3.04
C LEU A 27 4.53 3.86 -3.15
N SER A 28 4.03 3.65 -4.36
CA SER A 28 2.88 2.79 -4.61
C SER A 28 3.15 1.32 -4.28
N PHE A 29 4.36 0.83 -4.60
CA PHE A 29 4.82 -0.50 -4.22
C PHE A 29 4.93 -0.63 -2.69
N ALA A 30 5.55 0.35 -2.03
CA ALA A 30 5.73 0.34 -0.58
C ALA A 30 4.40 0.42 0.18
N GLU A 31 3.47 1.28 -0.26
CA GLU A 31 2.13 1.38 0.33
C GLU A 31 1.37 0.05 0.23
N SER A 32 1.38 -0.58 -0.96
CA SER A 32 0.71 -1.86 -1.19
C SER A 32 1.36 -3.03 -0.47
N SER A 33 2.63 -2.90 -0.05
CA SER A 33 3.39 -3.99 0.58
C SER A 33 3.49 -3.88 2.10
N PHE A 34 3.75 -2.70 2.67
CA PHE A 34 4.04 -2.57 4.10
C PHE A 34 3.72 -1.19 4.71
N PHE A 35 3.19 -0.25 3.93
CA PHE A 35 2.93 1.15 4.29
C PHE A 35 4.21 1.93 4.65
N PRO A 36 4.59 2.98 3.88
CA PRO A 36 3.90 4.25 4.14
C PRO A 36 3.76 5.26 2.97
N VAL A 37 2.81 6.18 3.20
CA VAL A 37 2.37 7.36 2.41
C VAL A 37 1.61 7.03 1.11
N PRO A 38 0.36 7.49 0.95
CA PRO A 38 -0.43 7.20 -0.25
C PRO A 38 0.24 7.73 -1.53
N PRO A 39 0.31 6.97 -2.62
CA PRO A 39 0.85 7.42 -3.90
C PRO A 39 0.06 8.62 -4.45
N ASP A 40 -1.18 8.82 -3.99
CA ASP A 40 -2.06 9.93 -4.35
C ASP A 40 -1.45 11.30 -4.12
N VAL A 41 -0.64 11.48 -3.07
CA VAL A 41 0.02 12.77 -2.83
C VAL A 41 0.96 13.14 -3.97
N MET A 42 1.56 12.16 -4.66
CA MET A 42 2.39 12.42 -5.84
C MET A 42 1.60 12.36 -7.15
N LEU A 43 0.67 11.40 -7.28
CA LEU A 43 -0.09 11.19 -8.51
C LEU A 43 -0.95 12.41 -8.88
N MET A 44 -1.61 13.02 -7.90
CA MET A 44 -2.53 14.14 -8.10
C MET A 44 -1.83 15.39 -8.67
N PRO A 45 -0.77 15.95 -8.04
CA PRO A 45 -0.06 17.11 -8.60
C PRO A 45 0.67 16.79 -9.91
N MET A 46 1.20 15.58 -10.10
CA MET A 46 1.86 15.18 -11.35
C MET A 46 0.87 15.14 -12.53
N SER A 47 -0.33 14.62 -12.29
CA SER A 47 -1.40 14.55 -13.30
C SER A 47 -1.98 15.93 -13.60
N LEU A 48 -2.14 16.79 -12.58
CA LEU A 48 -2.56 18.18 -12.76
C LEU A 48 -1.51 19.02 -13.50
N ALA A 49 -0.23 18.80 -13.25
CA ALA A 49 0.85 19.56 -13.90
C ALA A 49 1.08 19.15 -15.37
N LYS A 50 0.81 17.89 -15.73
CA LYS A 50 0.99 17.34 -17.08
C LYS A 50 -0.16 16.38 -17.43
N PRO A 51 -1.36 16.91 -17.73
CA PRO A 51 -2.55 16.09 -17.96
C PRO A 51 -2.39 15.14 -19.15
N GLU A 52 -1.59 15.49 -20.15
CA GLU A 52 -1.31 14.64 -21.31
C GLU A 52 -0.56 13.35 -20.93
N ARG A 53 0.09 13.34 -19.75
CA ARG A 53 0.83 12.18 -19.22
C ARG A 53 0.13 11.51 -18.04
N ALA A 54 -1.06 11.98 -17.64
CA ALA A 54 -1.80 11.45 -16.49
C ALA A 54 -2.06 9.94 -16.63
N MET A 55 -2.45 9.48 -17.82
CA MET A 55 -2.70 8.05 -18.07
C MET A 55 -1.43 7.21 -17.87
N ARG A 56 -0.26 7.73 -18.26
CA ARG A 56 1.02 7.05 -18.06
C ARG A 56 1.37 6.94 -16.58
N PHE A 57 1.13 7.99 -15.78
CA PHE A 57 1.36 7.94 -14.34
C PHE A 57 0.40 6.97 -13.66
N ALA A 58 -0.88 6.97 -14.03
CA ALA A 58 -1.87 6.02 -13.54
C ALA A 58 -1.44 4.57 -13.83
N THR A 59 -1.02 4.25 -15.06
CA THR A 59 -0.54 2.89 -15.40
C THR A 59 0.66 2.47 -14.56
N ILE A 60 1.63 3.38 -14.34
CA ILE A 60 2.81 3.09 -13.51
C ILE A 60 2.38 2.80 -12.07
N THR A 61 1.50 3.62 -11.49
CA THR A 61 0.96 3.42 -10.15
C THR A 61 0.21 2.10 -10.04
N THR A 62 -0.67 1.77 -10.99
CA THR A 62 -1.43 0.51 -10.95
C THR A 62 -0.51 -0.70 -11.01
N LEU A 63 0.47 -0.72 -11.93
CA LEU A 63 1.41 -1.83 -12.05
C LEU A 63 2.29 -1.96 -10.81
N ALA A 64 2.77 -0.84 -10.27
CA ALA A 64 3.58 -0.84 -9.05
C ALA A 64 2.77 -1.29 -7.83
N SER A 65 1.51 -0.89 -7.72
CA SER A 65 0.60 -1.33 -6.66
C SER A 65 0.34 -2.83 -6.72
N VAL A 66 0.02 -3.37 -7.91
CA VAL A 66 -0.18 -4.82 -8.10
C VAL A 66 1.09 -5.59 -7.71
N ALA A 67 2.26 -5.14 -8.17
CA ALA A 67 3.54 -5.75 -7.81
C ALA A 67 3.82 -5.65 -6.29
N GLY A 68 3.48 -4.53 -5.65
CA GLY A 68 3.59 -4.34 -4.21
C GLY A 68 2.66 -5.25 -3.42
N GLY A 69 1.42 -5.42 -3.88
CA GLY A 69 0.47 -6.37 -3.28
C GLY A 69 0.94 -7.82 -3.41
N MET A 70 1.52 -8.20 -4.55
CA MET A 70 2.15 -9.52 -4.73
C MET A 70 3.33 -9.72 -3.78
N ALA A 71 4.18 -8.70 -3.62
CA ALA A 71 5.29 -8.74 -2.68
C ALA A 71 4.82 -8.82 -1.22
N GLY A 72 3.80 -8.05 -0.85
CA GLY A 72 3.15 -8.10 0.47
C GLY A 72 2.55 -9.47 0.75
N TYR A 73 1.89 -10.10 -0.22
CA TYR A 73 1.40 -11.48 -0.11
C TYR A 73 2.54 -12.46 0.13
N ALA A 74 3.64 -12.35 -0.63
CA ALA A 74 4.81 -13.21 -0.44
C ALA A 74 5.43 -13.03 0.96
N ILE A 75 5.57 -11.78 1.42
CA ILE A 75 6.06 -11.48 2.77
C ILE A 75 5.14 -12.10 3.83
N GLY A 76 3.81 -11.99 3.67
CA GLY A 76 2.85 -12.61 4.57
C GLY A 76 2.96 -14.14 4.55
N TYR A 77 3.04 -14.74 3.38
CA TYR A 77 3.15 -16.19 3.21
C TYR A 77 4.41 -16.77 3.86
N PHE A 78 5.59 -16.18 3.60
CA PHE A 78 6.86 -16.66 4.18
C PHE A 78 7.05 -16.20 5.64
N GLY A 79 6.47 -15.06 6.02
CA GLY A 79 6.56 -14.51 7.38
C GLY A 79 5.61 -15.16 8.37
N LEU A 80 4.55 -15.83 7.90
CA LEU A 80 3.57 -16.50 8.75
C LEU A 80 4.22 -17.57 9.64
N ASP A 81 5.17 -18.35 9.12
CA ASP A 81 5.88 -19.37 9.90
C ASP A 81 6.71 -18.76 11.04
N LEU A 82 7.24 -17.55 10.85
CA LEU A 82 7.99 -16.83 11.87
C LEU A 82 7.08 -16.28 12.98
N ILE A 83 5.84 -15.93 12.64
CA ILE A 83 4.87 -15.33 13.57
C ILE A 83 3.92 -16.39 14.15
N ALA A 84 3.89 -17.61 13.60
CA ALA A 84 3.12 -18.76 14.07
C ALA A 84 3.08 -18.95 15.60
N PRO A 85 4.19 -18.87 16.37
CA PRO A 85 4.15 -19.02 17.82
C PRO A 85 3.36 -17.93 18.56
N LEU A 86 3.17 -16.75 17.96
CA LEU A 86 2.35 -15.66 18.52
C LEU A 86 0.85 -15.82 18.22
N ILE A 87 0.51 -16.66 17.24
CA ILE A 87 -0.82 -16.77 16.64
C ILE A 87 -1.47 -18.14 16.89
N GLN A 88 -0.71 -19.21 17.08
CA GLN A 88 -1.23 -20.57 17.34
C GLN A 88 -1.67 -20.77 18.80
N GLU A 89 -2.18 -21.96 19.13
CA GLU A 89 -2.72 -22.29 20.46
C GLU A 89 -1.72 -21.95 21.59
N GLY A 90 -2.12 -21.07 22.50
CA GLY A 90 -1.28 -20.53 23.58
C GLY A 90 -0.67 -19.14 23.30
N GLY A 91 -0.75 -18.65 22.06
CA GLY A 91 -0.31 -17.31 21.66
C GLY A 91 -1.30 -16.19 21.98
N ARG A 92 -0.82 -14.95 22.07
CA ARG A 92 -1.63 -13.76 22.40
C ARG A 92 -2.77 -13.50 21.41
N TRP A 93 -2.63 -13.97 20.17
CA TRP A 93 -3.55 -13.65 19.07
C TRP A 93 -4.37 -14.85 18.56
N ALA A 94 -4.36 -15.98 19.26
CA ALA A 94 -5.04 -17.21 18.84
C ALA A 94 -6.54 -17.05 18.59
N SER A 95 -7.24 -16.33 19.48
CA SER A 95 -8.68 -16.07 19.34
C SER A 95 -9.02 -15.08 18.23
N ALA A 96 -8.14 -14.13 17.95
CA ALA A 96 -8.29 -13.18 16.86
C ALA A 96 -8.10 -13.87 15.50
N TYR A 97 -7.08 -14.74 15.42
CA TYR A 97 -6.78 -15.48 14.20
C TYR A 97 -7.85 -16.52 13.85
N SER A 98 -8.40 -17.23 14.83
CA SER A 98 -9.48 -18.18 14.59
C SER A 98 -10.75 -17.48 14.08
N LYS A 99 -11.10 -16.32 14.67
CA LYS A 99 -12.21 -15.48 14.19
C LYS A 99 -11.98 -14.98 12.77
N ALA A 100 -10.78 -14.46 12.48
CA ALA A 100 -10.41 -14.02 11.15
C ALA A 100 -10.51 -15.18 10.14
N SER A 101 -9.92 -16.34 10.46
CA SER A 101 -9.96 -17.53 9.61
C SER A 101 -11.39 -17.99 9.31
N HIS A 102 -12.27 -18.00 10.31
CA HIS A 102 -13.67 -18.34 10.12
C HIS A 102 -14.39 -17.33 9.20
N TRP A 103 -14.11 -16.03 9.33
CA TRP A 103 -14.66 -15.02 8.44
C TRP A 103 -14.14 -15.16 7.01
N PHE A 104 -12.84 -15.42 6.83
CA PHE A 104 -12.26 -15.68 5.52
C PHE A 104 -12.84 -16.95 4.87
N GLN A 105 -13.12 -18.00 5.63
CA GLN A 105 -13.78 -19.20 5.09
C GLN A 105 -15.24 -18.95 4.70
N ALA A 106 -15.99 -18.19 5.51
CA ALA A 106 -17.40 -17.94 5.27
C ALA A 106 -17.66 -16.92 4.14
N TRP A 107 -16.82 -15.89 4.07
CA TRP A 107 -17.06 -14.73 3.19
C TRP A 107 -16.00 -14.56 2.09
N GLY A 108 -14.85 -15.23 2.21
CA GLY A 108 -13.79 -15.19 1.21
C GLY A 108 -13.35 -13.77 0.90
N PHE A 109 -13.42 -13.41 -0.39
CA PHE A 109 -13.11 -12.08 -0.89
C PHE A 109 -13.94 -10.95 -0.22
N TRP A 110 -15.20 -11.22 0.14
CA TRP A 110 -16.06 -10.20 0.74
C TRP A 110 -15.61 -9.77 2.14
N ALA A 111 -14.92 -10.65 2.88
CA ALA A 111 -14.32 -10.27 4.16
C ALA A 111 -13.27 -9.17 4.00
N ILE A 112 -12.48 -9.23 2.93
CA ILE A 112 -11.44 -8.23 2.62
C ILE A 112 -12.09 -6.89 2.24
N LEU A 113 -13.15 -6.93 1.44
CA LEU A 113 -13.82 -5.72 0.96
C LEU A 113 -14.51 -4.95 2.09
N ILE A 114 -15.01 -5.64 3.12
CA ILE A 114 -15.65 -5.04 4.30
C ILE A 114 -14.61 -4.62 5.35
N ALA A 115 -13.50 -5.34 5.47
CA ALA A 115 -12.41 -5.00 6.38
C ALA A 115 -11.51 -3.87 5.87
N GLY A 116 -11.61 -3.53 4.58
CA GLY A 116 -10.80 -2.55 3.86
C GLY A 116 -10.75 -1.18 4.53
#